data_AF-A0A816SXU6-F1
#
_entry.id   AF-A0A816SXU6-F1
#
_cell.length_a   1.000
_cell.length_b   1.000
_cell.length_c   1.000
_cell.angle_alpha   90.00
_cell.angle_beta   90.00
_cell.angle_gamma   90.00
#
_symmetry.space_group_name_H-M   'P 1'
#
loop_
_entity.id
_entity.type
_entity.pdbx_description
1 polymer ?
#
loop_
_entity_poly.entity_id
_entity_poly.type
_entity_poly.pdbx_seq_one_letter_code
_entity_poly.pdbx_strand_id
1 'polypeptide(L)'
;MNRILEFCLVRILPLLGHTPQQLLQVLLSPNFYPIGIQVRTGDTNIRGDNPKSWFKFVTGKKSLLPSFEYFFACARDIVDGNQPFLTNTKQVSIAFLISDTTRLRRAALLRWKLPSSCIQSFGNTCRNHEHGLPVIANSNPVLHVAYTSEQLLALRMAMFDIFLFSLCEQHVISAESGFGSIGVFAALKQRNIYSLSTLNKRSCRGRNQHISLVASSYQWSGIR
;
A
#
# COMPACT_ATOMS: atom_id res chain seq x y z
N MET A 1 14.72 2.10 42.51
CA MET A 1 14.98 0.87 41.73
C MET A 1 13.73 0.51 40.95
N ASN A 2 13.87 0.10 39.68
CA ASN A 2 12.83 -0.30 38.70
C ASN A 2 12.34 0.78 37.72
N ARG A 3 13.25 1.33 36.89
CA ARG A 3 12.94 2.04 35.62
C ARG A 3 13.80 1.54 34.45
N ILE A 4 13.97 0.22 34.28
CA ILE A 4 14.83 -0.35 33.21
C ILE A 4 14.14 -1.52 32.46
N LEU A 5 12.80 -1.56 32.36
CA LEU A 5 12.12 -2.68 31.69
C LEU A 5 11.06 -2.31 30.64
N GLU A 6 11.05 -1.07 30.13
CA GLU A 6 10.16 -0.67 29.02
C GLU A 6 10.89 -0.40 27.69
N PHE A 7 12.18 -0.71 27.59
CA PHE A 7 12.99 -0.46 26.39
C PHE A 7 13.34 -1.70 25.55
N CYS A 8 12.77 -2.88 25.85
CA CYS A 8 13.23 -4.15 25.27
C CYS A 8 12.13 -5.09 24.76
N LEU A 9 11.05 -4.54 24.20
CA LEU A 9 10.06 -5.33 23.43
C LEU A 9 9.93 -4.88 21.97
N VAL A 10 10.95 -4.19 21.45
CA VAL A 10 11.33 -4.33 20.04
C VAL A 10 11.99 -5.72 19.91
N ARG A 11 11.18 -6.78 20.07
CA ARG A 11 11.61 -8.14 19.78
C ARG A 11 12.15 -8.14 18.36
N ILE A 12 13.35 -8.69 18.23
CA ILE A 12 14.14 -8.98 17.03
C ILE A 12 13.30 -9.84 16.07
N LEU A 13 12.30 -9.22 15.44
CA LEU A 13 11.69 -9.71 14.22
C LEU A 13 12.51 -9.10 13.11
N PRO A 14 13.11 -9.90 12.21
CA PRO A 14 13.86 -9.35 11.09
C PRO A 14 12.99 -8.32 10.37
N LEU A 15 13.60 -7.16 10.08
CA LEU A 15 13.00 -6.09 9.28
C LEU A 15 12.57 -6.71 7.94
N LEU A 16 11.30 -7.08 7.85
CA LEU A 16 10.78 -7.80 6.70
C LEU A 16 10.60 -6.85 5.50
N GLY A 17 10.34 -5.58 5.77
CA GLY A 17 10.15 -4.52 4.78
C GLY A 17 11.40 -3.70 4.51
N HIS A 18 11.18 -2.63 3.77
CA HIS A 18 12.22 -1.74 3.27
C HIS A 18 12.33 -0.49 4.14
N THR A 19 13.54 0.04 4.28
CA THR A 19 13.75 1.32 4.97
C THR A 19 13.17 2.48 4.15
N PRO A 20 12.86 3.62 4.78
CA PRO A 20 12.45 4.84 4.06
C PRO A 20 13.37 5.20 2.88
N GLN A 21 14.68 5.06 3.08
CA GLN A 21 15.70 5.33 2.06
C GLN A 21 15.62 4.34 0.91
N GLN A 22 15.45 3.05 1.20
CA GLN A 22 15.29 2.02 0.17
C GLN A 22 13.99 2.22 -0.64
N LEU A 23 12.89 2.56 0.04
CA LEU A 23 11.62 2.87 -0.63
C LEU A 23 11.79 4.06 -1.57
N LEU A 24 12.41 5.14 -1.10
CA LEU A 24 12.67 6.32 -1.92
C LEU A 24 13.59 6.02 -3.11
N GLN A 25 14.66 5.26 -2.90
CA GLN A 25 15.58 4.84 -3.96
C GLN A 25 14.87 4.03 -5.04
N VAL A 26 13.98 3.12 -4.65
CA VAL A 26 13.22 2.30 -5.59
C VAL A 26 12.17 3.13 -6.32
N LEU A 27 11.43 4.00 -5.63
CA LEU A 27 10.37 4.82 -6.21
C LEU A 27 10.89 5.91 -7.16
N LEU A 28 12.09 6.44 -6.93
CA LEU A 28 12.72 7.44 -7.79
C LEU A 28 13.61 6.85 -8.89
N SER A 29 13.85 5.55 -8.86
CA SER A 29 14.76 4.91 -9.82
C SER A 29 14.08 4.80 -11.20
N PRO A 30 14.78 5.18 -12.29
CA PRO A 30 14.24 5.10 -13.65
C PRO A 30 14.05 3.67 -14.14
N ASN A 31 14.55 2.68 -13.39
CA ASN A 31 14.47 1.27 -13.74
C ASN A 31 13.18 0.60 -13.25
N PHE A 32 12.41 1.27 -12.38
CA PHE A 32 11.18 0.73 -11.83
C PHE A 32 9.96 1.51 -12.34
N TYR A 33 8.85 0.79 -12.46
CA TYR A 33 7.53 1.35 -12.74
C TYR A 33 6.62 1.13 -11.52
N PRO A 34 6.54 2.08 -10.59
CA PRO A 34 5.80 1.91 -9.35
C PRO A 34 4.28 2.04 -9.52
N ILE A 35 3.55 1.02 -9.06
CA ILE A 35 2.09 1.04 -8.91
C ILE A 35 1.79 1.13 -7.42
N GLY A 36 1.15 2.22 -7.00
CA GLY A 36 0.72 2.43 -5.64
C GLY A 36 -0.53 1.60 -5.33
N ILE A 37 -0.49 0.76 -4.31
CA ILE A 37 -1.64 0.03 -3.78
C ILE A 37 -1.94 0.53 -2.37
N GLN A 38 -3.12 1.11 -2.16
CA GLN A 38 -3.59 1.58 -0.87
C GLN A 38 -4.78 0.75 -0.41
N VAL A 39 -4.59 -0.01 0.68
CA VAL A 39 -5.62 -0.86 1.29
C VAL A 39 -5.98 -0.35 2.67
N ARG A 40 -7.21 0.17 2.81
CA ARG A 40 -7.80 0.63 4.06
C ARG A 40 -8.77 -0.41 4.59
N THR A 41 -8.55 -0.87 5.82
CA THR A 41 -9.38 -1.90 6.45
C THR A 41 -10.17 -1.36 7.65
N GLY A 42 -9.68 -0.31 8.30
CA GLY A 42 -10.27 0.25 9.52
C GLY A 42 -11.71 0.72 9.32
N ASP A 43 -12.01 1.35 8.18
CA ASP A 43 -13.31 2.00 7.97
C ASP A 43 -14.44 0.96 7.75
N THR A 44 -14.10 -0.21 7.20
CA THR A 44 -15.05 -1.34 7.05
C THR A 44 -15.47 -1.96 8.38
N ASN A 45 -14.62 -1.86 9.40
CA ASN A 45 -14.90 -2.40 10.73
C ASN A 45 -15.57 -1.38 11.66
N ILE A 46 -15.44 -0.08 11.37
CA ILE A 46 -16.07 1.00 12.14
C ILE A 46 -17.54 1.18 11.76
N ARG A 47 -17.91 0.93 10.49
CA ARG A 47 -19.31 1.00 10.01
C ARG A 47 -20.14 -0.25 10.30
N GLY A 48 -19.53 -1.34 10.73
CA GLY A 48 -20.26 -2.51 11.20
C GLY A 48 -20.61 -2.34 12.67
N ASP A 49 -21.88 -2.11 13.01
CA ASP A 49 -22.44 -1.98 14.37
C ASP A 49 -22.22 -3.21 15.31
N ASN A 50 -21.32 -4.11 14.94
CA ASN A 50 -21.01 -5.32 15.70
C ASN A 50 -19.58 -5.25 16.27
N PRO A 51 -19.39 -4.86 17.55
CA PRO A 51 -18.08 -4.87 18.23
C PRO A 51 -17.39 -6.25 18.20
N LYS A 52 -18.14 -7.34 17.98
CA LYS A 52 -17.61 -8.69 17.74
C LYS A 52 -16.77 -8.82 16.45
N SER A 53 -17.00 -7.98 15.44
CA SER A 53 -16.23 -7.92 14.18
C SER A 53 -14.80 -7.42 14.43
N TRP A 54 -14.67 -6.32 15.18
CA TRP A 54 -13.39 -5.74 15.56
C TRP A 54 -12.55 -6.72 16.39
N PHE A 55 -13.16 -7.40 17.37
CA PHE A 55 -12.48 -8.47 18.13
C PHE A 55 -12.03 -9.64 17.24
N LYS A 56 -12.82 -10.10 16.26
CA LYS A 56 -12.41 -11.13 15.29
C LYS A 56 -11.27 -10.67 14.38
N PHE A 57 -11.21 -9.39 14.04
CA PHE A 57 -10.11 -8.82 13.25
C PHE A 57 -8.79 -8.78 14.03
N VAL A 58 -8.86 -8.40 15.31
CA VAL A 58 -7.69 -8.38 16.20
C VAL A 58 -7.23 -9.80 16.56
N THR A 59 -8.16 -10.74 16.79
CA THR A 59 -7.88 -12.12 17.25
C THR A 59 -7.73 -13.16 16.14
N GLY A 60 -8.13 -12.85 14.91
CA GLY A 60 -8.15 -13.81 13.80
C GLY A 60 -6.76 -14.19 13.30
N LYS A 61 -6.40 -15.47 13.45
CA LYS A 61 -5.20 -16.11 12.86
C LYS A 61 -5.23 -16.25 11.33
N LYS A 62 -6.36 -15.93 10.67
CA LYS A 62 -6.47 -16.05 9.21
C LYS A 62 -5.67 -14.94 8.53
N SER A 63 -4.84 -15.33 7.55
CA SER A 63 -4.12 -14.38 6.70
C SER A 63 -5.10 -13.39 6.07
N LEU A 64 -4.86 -12.08 6.23
CA LEU A 64 -5.66 -11.04 5.58
C LEU A 64 -5.43 -11.00 4.06
N LEU A 65 -4.30 -11.54 3.58
CA LEU A 65 -3.87 -11.42 2.19
C LEU A 65 -4.89 -11.94 1.16
N PRO A 66 -5.50 -13.13 1.31
CA PRO A 66 -6.49 -13.63 0.34
C PRO A 66 -7.73 -12.74 0.25
N SER A 67 -8.06 -12.01 1.32
CA SER A 67 -9.22 -11.10 1.31
C SER A 67 -8.97 -9.84 0.50
N PHE A 68 -7.71 -9.46 0.27
CA PHE A 68 -7.30 -8.26 -0.46
C PHE A 68 -6.48 -8.56 -1.73
N GLU A 69 -6.36 -9.84 -2.12
CA GLU A 69 -5.58 -10.27 -3.28
C GLU A 69 -6.04 -9.62 -4.60
N TYR A 70 -7.33 -9.24 -4.68
CA TYR A 70 -7.88 -8.54 -5.84
C TYR A 70 -7.29 -7.14 -6.07
N PHE A 71 -6.74 -6.46 -5.04
CA PHE A 71 -5.98 -5.21 -5.22
C PHE A 71 -4.68 -5.48 -5.99
N PHE A 72 -3.98 -6.56 -5.65
CA PHE A 72 -2.76 -6.98 -6.34
C PHE A 72 -3.07 -7.54 -7.73
N ALA A 73 -4.21 -8.22 -7.89
CA ALA A 73 -4.71 -8.65 -9.20
C ALA A 73 -5.02 -7.46 -10.10
N CYS A 74 -5.64 -6.40 -9.56
CA CYS A 74 -5.82 -5.15 -10.28
C CYS A 74 -4.51 -4.53 -10.75
N ALA A 75 -3.51 -4.45 -9.87
CA ALA A 75 -2.19 -3.94 -10.23
C ALA A 75 -1.53 -4.76 -11.35
N ARG A 76 -1.76 -6.08 -11.40
CA ARG A 76 -1.33 -6.92 -12.53
C ARG A 76 -2.11 -6.64 -13.80
N ASP A 77 -3.44 -6.57 -13.72
CA ASP A 77 -4.30 -6.24 -14.87
C ASP A 77 -3.89 -4.92 -15.54
N ILE A 78 -3.45 -3.94 -14.74
CA ILE A 78 -2.88 -2.68 -15.20
C ILE A 78 -1.63 -2.88 -16.06
N VAL A 79 -0.70 -3.72 -15.60
CA VAL A 79 0.56 -4.03 -16.29
C VAL A 79 0.30 -4.85 -17.55
N ASP A 80 -0.50 -5.92 -17.44
CA ASP A 80 -0.82 -6.83 -18.54
C ASP A 80 -1.64 -6.14 -19.63
N GLY A 81 -2.52 -5.21 -19.24
CA GLY A 81 -3.40 -4.50 -20.16
C GLY A 81 -2.69 -3.48 -21.04
N ASN A 82 -1.38 -3.22 -20.86
CA ASN A 82 -0.61 -2.19 -21.56
C ASN A 82 -1.41 -0.89 -21.70
N GLN A 83 -2.17 -0.50 -20.67
CA GLN A 83 -2.91 0.75 -20.72
C GLN A 83 -1.90 1.86 -21.01
N PRO A 84 -2.18 2.72 -22.01
CA PRO A 84 -1.21 3.23 -22.96
C PRO A 84 -0.18 4.10 -22.24
N PHE A 85 0.93 3.49 -21.84
CA PHE A 85 2.14 4.20 -21.49
C PHE A 85 3.22 3.72 -22.44
N LEU A 86 3.89 4.68 -23.05
CA LEU A 86 5.21 4.51 -23.65
C LEU A 86 6.21 4.24 -22.50
N THR A 87 5.97 3.21 -21.69
CA THR A 87 6.97 2.73 -20.74
C THR A 87 8.10 2.17 -21.57
N ASN A 88 9.30 2.67 -21.32
CA ASN A 88 10.53 2.05 -21.78
C ASN A 88 10.43 0.56 -21.37
N THR A 89 10.37 -0.36 -22.35
CA THR A 89 10.13 -1.81 -22.17
C THR A 89 11.15 -2.50 -21.25
N LYS A 90 12.11 -1.73 -20.74
CA LYS A 90 13.15 -2.13 -19.80
C LYS A 90 12.74 -2.02 -18.34
N GLN A 91 11.73 -1.21 -17.98
CA GLN A 91 11.35 -0.99 -16.58
C GLN A 91 10.71 -2.24 -15.94
N VAL A 92 10.94 -2.43 -14.65
CA VAL A 92 10.30 -3.50 -13.85
C VAL A 92 9.13 -2.91 -13.06
N SER A 93 7.94 -3.43 -13.30
CA SER A 93 6.75 -3.03 -12.55
C SER A 93 6.81 -3.55 -11.11
N ILE A 94 6.59 -2.66 -10.15
CA ILE A 94 6.60 -2.97 -8.71
C ILE A 94 5.30 -2.47 -8.07
N ALA A 95 4.89 -3.11 -6.98
CA ALA A 95 3.76 -2.67 -6.16
C ALA A 95 4.25 -1.99 -4.88
N PHE A 96 3.95 -0.71 -4.71
CA PHE A 96 4.15 0.01 -3.45
C PHE A 96 2.91 -0.06 -2.58
N LEU A 97 2.98 -0.86 -1.51
CA LEU A 97 1.82 -1.15 -0.66
C LEU A 97 1.79 -0.26 0.58
N ILE A 98 0.69 0.48 0.72
CA ILE A 98 0.28 1.15 1.96
C ILE A 98 -0.96 0.46 2.51
N SER A 99 -0.92 0.14 3.80
CA SER A 99 -2.11 -0.33 4.52
C SER A 99 -2.03 0.05 5.99
N ASP A 100 -3.20 0.35 6.56
CA ASP A 100 -3.39 0.54 7.99
C ASP A 100 -3.16 -0.75 8.81
N THR A 101 -3.00 -1.90 8.15
CA THR A 101 -2.70 -3.17 8.79
C THR A 101 -1.27 -3.63 8.51
N THR A 102 -0.45 -3.66 9.56
CA THR A 102 0.89 -4.26 9.49
C THR A 102 0.84 -5.73 9.09
N ARG A 103 -0.22 -6.47 9.46
CA ARG A 103 -0.41 -7.87 9.06
C ARG A 103 -0.50 -8.04 7.54
N LEU A 104 -1.25 -7.19 6.83
CA LEU A 104 -1.34 -7.26 5.37
C LEU A 104 0.00 -6.92 4.71
N ARG A 105 0.66 -5.84 5.18
CA ARG A 105 1.99 -5.44 4.67
C ARG A 105 3.00 -6.58 4.81
N ARG A 106 3.06 -7.21 5.99
CA ARG A 106 3.97 -8.34 6.24
C ARG A 106 3.62 -9.57 5.39
N ALA A 107 2.34 -9.90 5.26
CA ALA A 107 1.93 -11.04 4.44
C ALA A 107 2.28 -10.84 2.96
N ALA A 108 2.08 -9.63 2.43
CA ALA A 108 2.45 -9.29 1.06
C ALA A 108 3.98 -9.33 0.86
N LEU A 109 4.76 -8.79 1.80
CA LEU A 109 6.22 -8.88 1.77
C LEU A 109 6.71 -10.33 1.86
N LEU A 110 6.11 -11.19 2.71
CA LEU A 110 6.50 -12.60 2.77
C LEU A 110 6.29 -13.33 1.44
N ARG A 111 5.24 -12.95 0.69
CA ARG A 111 4.88 -13.62 -0.56
C ARG A 111 5.58 -13.06 -1.79
N TRP A 112 5.79 -11.75 -1.83
CA TRP A 112 6.19 -11.03 -3.05
C TRP A 112 7.30 -10.00 -2.81
N LYS A 113 8.07 -10.04 -1.71
CA LYS A 113 9.11 -9.04 -1.43
C LYS A 113 10.09 -8.88 -2.59
N LEU A 114 10.33 -7.61 -2.96
CA LEU A 114 11.41 -7.25 -3.86
C LEU A 114 12.78 -7.61 -3.23
N PRO A 115 13.60 -8.45 -3.88
CA PRO A 115 14.92 -8.83 -3.36
C PRO A 115 15.84 -7.62 -3.19
N SER A 116 16.62 -7.59 -2.10
CA SER A 116 17.58 -6.50 -1.86
C SER A 116 18.64 -6.38 -2.96
N SER A 117 19.02 -7.50 -3.58
CA SER A 117 19.93 -7.52 -4.73
C SER A 117 19.41 -6.70 -5.90
N CYS A 118 18.09 -6.69 -6.12
CA CYS A 118 17.46 -5.90 -7.18
C CYS A 118 17.51 -4.40 -6.90
N ILE A 119 17.50 -4.00 -5.63
CA ILE A 119 17.60 -2.58 -5.22
C ILE A 119 19.02 -2.05 -5.47
N GLN A 120 20.03 -2.88 -5.21
CA GLN A 120 21.44 -2.52 -5.33
C GLN A 120 21.97 -2.64 -6.75
N SER A 121 21.53 -3.64 -7.51
CA SER A 121 21.95 -3.88 -8.89
C SER A 121 20.75 -4.33 -9.72
N PHE A 122 20.42 -3.52 -10.73
CA PHE A 122 19.35 -3.87 -11.64
C PHE A 122 19.78 -5.04 -12.54
N GLY A 123 19.08 -6.17 -12.43
CA GLY A 123 19.41 -7.39 -13.18
C GLY A 123 18.23 -8.35 -13.27
N ASN A 124 18.46 -9.54 -13.86
CA ASN A 124 17.41 -10.53 -14.11
C ASN A 124 16.68 -11.01 -12.84
N THR A 125 17.32 -10.90 -11.67
CA THR A 125 16.73 -11.25 -10.37
C THR A 125 15.52 -10.38 -10.00
N CYS A 126 15.37 -9.21 -10.61
CA CYS A 126 14.22 -8.31 -10.44
C CYS A 126 12.93 -8.82 -11.11
N ARG A 127 13.03 -9.75 -12.08
CA ARG A 127 11.93 -10.16 -12.95
C ARG A 127 11.34 -11.55 -12.59
N ASN A 128 12.00 -12.30 -11.72
CA ASN A 128 11.61 -13.68 -11.36
C ASN A 128 10.51 -13.71 -10.29
N HIS A 129 9.33 -13.18 -10.60
CA HIS A 129 8.14 -13.37 -9.78
C HIS A 129 7.02 -14.03 -10.59
N GLU A 130 6.99 -15.36 -10.58
CA GLU A 130 6.08 -16.19 -11.41
C GLU A 130 4.58 -15.93 -11.15
N HIS A 131 4.22 -15.27 -10.04
CA HIS A 131 2.82 -15.21 -9.58
C HIS A 131 2.34 -13.82 -9.11
N GLY A 132 3.16 -12.76 -9.19
CA GLY A 132 2.79 -11.46 -8.63
C GLY A 132 3.78 -10.34 -8.96
N LEU A 133 3.33 -9.09 -8.84
CA LEU A 133 4.26 -7.95 -8.87
C LEU A 133 5.12 -7.96 -7.60
N PRO A 134 6.43 -7.71 -7.69
CA PRO A 134 7.27 -7.49 -6.53
C PRO A 134 6.71 -6.36 -5.66
N VAL A 135 6.56 -6.62 -4.37
CA VAL A 135 6.03 -5.69 -3.37
C VAL A 135 7.16 -5.01 -2.61
N ILE A 136 7.06 -3.70 -2.52
CA ILE A 136 7.79 -2.87 -1.55
C ILE A 136 6.80 -2.25 -0.57
N ALA A 137 7.15 -2.24 0.71
CA ALA A 137 6.33 -1.65 1.75
C ALA A 137 7.19 -1.32 2.97
N ASN A 138 6.79 -0.29 3.71
CA ASN A 138 7.28 -0.09 5.06
C ASN A 138 6.68 -1.20 5.96
N SER A 139 7.51 -2.02 6.61
CA SER A 139 7.01 -3.05 7.53
C SER A 139 6.94 -2.59 8.98
N ASN A 140 7.38 -1.36 9.28
CA ASN A 140 7.45 -0.90 10.65
C ASN A 140 6.02 -0.75 11.20
N PRO A 141 5.70 -1.45 12.31
CA PRO A 141 4.45 -1.24 13.00
C PRO A 141 4.54 0.13 13.68
N VAL A 142 4.14 1.19 12.98
CA VAL A 142 3.66 2.36 13.69
C VAL A 142 2.28 1.95 14.16
N LEU A 143 2.13 1.71 15.47
CA LEU A 143 0.83 1.50 16.06
C LEU A 143 0.06 2.80 15.82
N HIS A 144 -0.79 2.81 14.78
CA HIS A 144 -1.72 3.90 14.50
C HIS A 144 -2.71 3.96 15.66
N VAL A 145 -2.34 4.64 16.73
CA VAL A 145 -3.24 4.92 17.83
C VAL A 145 -3.49 6.41 17.81
N ALA A 146 -4.72 6.77 17.45
CA ALA A 146 -5.22 8.15 17.51
C ALA A 146 -5.22 8.73 18.95
N TYR A 147 -4.70 8.00 19.95
CA TYR A 147 -4.79 8.29 21.37
C TYR A 147 -3.54 7.86 22.17
N THR A 148 -2.36 7.73 21.53
CA THR A 148 -1.08 7.54 22.26
C THR A 148 -0.23 8.80 22.27
N SER A 149 0.81 8.82 23.11
CA SER A 149 1.87 9.83 23.09
C SER A 149 2.63 9.92 21.75
N GLU A 150 2.43 8.96 20.84
CA GLU A 150 3.11 8.87 19.55
C GLU A 150 2.28 9.41 18.37
N GLN A 151 1.16 10.10 18.62
CA GLN A 151 0.29 10.64 17.55
C GLN A 151 1.03 11.49 16.51
N LEU A 152 1.95 12.36 16.96
CA LEU A 152 2.73 13.20 16.06
C LEU A 152 3.67 12.37 15.17
N LEU A 153 4.26 11.31 15.73
CA LEU A 153 5.08 10.38 14.95
C LEU A 153 4.22 9.60 13.95
N ALA A 154 3.06 9.11 14.38
CA ALA A 154 2.11 8.42 13.50
C ALA A 154 1.65 9.30 12.34
N LEU A 155 1.35 10.58 12.60
CA LEU A 155 1.01 11.55 11.57
C LEU A 155 2.17 11.80 10.61
N ARG A 156 3.39 11.98 11.12
CA ARG A 156 4.60 12.17 10.28
C ARG A 156 4.84 10.97 9.38
N MET A 157 4.70 9.76 9.90
CA MET A 157 4.85 8.53 9.13
C MET A 157 3.74 8.37 8.09
N ALA A 158 2.50 8.73 8.44
CA ALA A 158 1.37 8.74 7.53
C ALA A 158 1.56 9.75 6.38
N MET A 159 2.03 10.97 6.68
CA MET A 159 2.39 11.97 5.68
C MET A 159 3.53 11.51 4.78
N PHE A 160 4.54 10.84 5.35
CA PHE A 160 5.63 10.28 4.58
C PHE A 160 5.16 9.16 3.64
N ASP A 161 4.28 8.27 4.12
CA ASP A 161 3.67 7.24 3.29
C ASP A 161 2.83 7.86 2.15
N ILE A 162 2.07 8.94 2.41
CA ILE A 162 1.34 9.70 1.37
C ILE A 162 2.31 10.29 0.34
N PHE A 163 3.40 10.90 0.80
CA PHE A 163 4.43 11.46 -0.08
C PHE A 163 5.02 10.37 -0.98
N LEU A 164 5.43 9.23 -0.42
CA LEU A 164 5.92 8.11 -1.21
C LEU A 164 4.86 7.57 -2.18
N PHE A 165 3.58 7.56 -1.77
CA PHE A 165 2.48 7.12 -2.63
C PHE A 165 2.30 8.02 -3.84
N SER A 166 2.46 9.33 -3.66
CA SER A 166 2.34 10.30 -4.75
C SER A 166 3.42 10.14 -5.82
N LEU A 167 4.55 9.49 -5.51
CA LEU A 167 5.60 9.19 -6.49
C LEU A 167 5.23 8.05 -7.44
N CYS A 168 4.18 7.27 -7.15
CA CYS A 168 3.78 6.15 -8.00
C CYS A 168 3.19 6.62 -9.34
N GLU A 169 3.32 5.80 -10.38
CA GLU A 169 2.82 6.08 -11.73
C GLU A 169 1.32 5.80 -11.89
N GLN A 170 0.84 4.78 -11.19
CA GLN A 170 -0.58 4.43 -11.14
C GLN A 170 -1.01 4.13 -9.71
N HIS A 171 -2.31 4.21 -9.45
CA HIS A 171 -2.84 4.07 -8.10
C HIS A 171 -4.06 3.15 -8.08
N VAL A 172 -4.02 2.17 -7.18
CA VAL A 172 -5.14 1.31 -6.81
C VAL A 172 -5.48 1.62 -5.35
N ILE A 173 -6.59 2.30 -5.10
CA ILE A 173 -6.99 2.78 -3.79
C ILE A 173 -8.27 2.12 -3.31
N SER A 174 -8.48 2.12 -2.00
CA SER A 174 -9.75 1.70 -1.41
C SER A 174 -10.80 2.77 -1.63
N ALA A 175 -11.99 2.39 -2.10
CA ALA A 175 -12.96 3.32 -2.67
C ALA A 175 -13.53 4.37 -1.71
N GLU A 176 -13.49 4.12 -0.40
CA GLU A 176 -13.96 5.07 0.62
C GLU A 176 -12.80 5.77 1.35
N SER A 177 -11.54 5.51 0.96
CA SER A 177 -10.39 5.98 1.73
C SER A 177 -9.92 7.37 1.32
N GLY A 178 -10.23 8.37 2.15
CA GLY A 178 -9.67 9.72 2.00
C GLY A 178 -8.12 9.74 2.02
N PHE A 179 -7.49 8.76 2.69
CA PHE A 179 -6.04 8.58 2.68
C PHE A 179 -5.50 8.17 1.30
N GLY A 180 -6.21 7.28 0.59
CA GLY A 180 -5.87 6.96 -0.80
C GLY A 180 -6.09 8.17 -1.70
N SER A 181 -7.22 8.86 -1.51
CA SER A 181 -7.59 10.02 -2.32
C SER A 181 -6.62 11.20 -2.20
N ILE A 182 -6.10 11.50 -1.00
CA ILE A 182 -5.10 12.56 -0.82
C ILE A 182 -3.77 12.21 -1.48
N GLY A 183 -3.33 10.96 -1.41
CA GLY A 183 -2.07 10.54 -2.04
C GLY A 183 -2.14 10.55 -3.57
N VAL A 184 -3.29 10.17 -4.12
CA VAL A 184 -3.59 10.32 -5.55
C VAL A 184 -3.63 11.79 -5.94
N PHE A 185 -4.31 12.63 -5.16
CA PHE A 185 -4.40 14.05 -5.42
C PHE A 185 -3.00 14.70 -5.42
N ALA A 186 -2.17 14.37 -4.43
CA ALA A 186 -0.79 14.85 -4.33
C ALA A 186 0.10 14.38 -5.49
N ALA A 187 -0.22 13.25 -6.14
CA ALA A 187 0.49 12.81 -7.34
C ALA A 187 0.26 13.73 -8.54
N LEU A 188 -0.89 14.46 -8.57
CA LEU A 188 -1.33 15.30 -9.68
C LEU A 188 -1.41 14.56 -11.04
N LYS A 189 -1.44 13.23 -11.02
CA LYS A 189 -1.58 12.38 -12.20
C LYS A 189 -3.06 12.23 -12.51
N GLN A 190 -3.50 12.77 -13.65
CA GLN A 190 -4.92 12.82 -14.02
C GLN A 190 -5.50 11.47 -14.45
N ARG A 191 -4.68 10.43 -14.65
CA ARG A 191 -5.07 9.15 -15.24
C ARG A 191 -4.67 7.99 -14.31
N ASN A 192 -5.27 6.82 -14.55
CA ASN A 192 -4.96 5.54 -13.88
C ASN A 192 -5.21 5.46 -12.38
N ILE A 193 -6.32 6.02 -11.93
CA ILE A 193 -6.75 5.89 -10.54
C ILE A 193 -7.86 4.85 -10.51
N TYR A 194 -7.61 3.74 -9.81
CA TYR A 194 -8.54 2.64 -9.66
C TYR A 194 -9.06 2.62 -8.22
N SER A 195 -10.37 2.69 -8.09
CA SER A 195 -11.08 2.77 -6.82
C SER A 195 -11.81 1.46 -6.58
N LEU A 196 -11.31 0.66 -5.63
CA LEU A 196 -11.85 -0.68 -5.35
C LEU A 196 -12.62 -0.70 -4.05
N SER A 197 -13.84 -1.23 -4.10
CA SER A 197 -14.65 -1.45 -2.91
C SER A 197 -14.24 -2.76 -2.23
N THR A 198 -14.08 -2.70 -0.91
CA THR A 198 -13.88 -3.88 -0.06
C THR A 198 -15.07 -4.81 -0.02
N LEU A 199 -16.27 -4.30 -0.34
CA LEU A 199 -17.51 -5.06 -0.42
C LEU A 199 -17.68 -5.78 -1.77
N ASN A 200 -17.17 -5.17 -2.85
CA ASN A 200 -17.27 -5.70 -4.22
C ASN A 200 -15.88 -6.10 -4.75
N LYS A 201 -15.47 -7.34 -4.46
CA LYS A 201 -14.18 -7.95 -4.87
C LYS A 201 -14.07 -8.19 -6.38
N ARG A 202 -14.05 -7.12 -7.17
CA ARG A 202 -13.91 -7.16 -8.63
C ARG A 202 -12.49 -6.77 -9.06
N SER A 203 -12.03 -7.31 -10.19
CA SER A 203 -10.76 -6.92 -10.83
C SER A 203 -10.92 -5.62 -11.62
N CYS A 204 -9.80 -4.95 -11.92
CA CYS A 204 -9.74 -3.67 -12.63
C CYS A 204 -10.15 -3.67 -14.10
N ARG A 205 -10.58 -4.83 -14.63
CA ARG A 205 -11.07 -4.95 -16.01
C ARG A 205 -12.45 -4.31 -16.25
N GLY A 206 -13.11 -3.79 -15.22
CA GLY A 206 -14.39 -3.07 -15.37
C GLY A 206 -14.21 -1.56 -15.54
N ARG A 207 -14.86 -0.95 -16.55
CA ARG A 207 -14.87 0.52 -16.78
C ARG A 207 -15.30 1.35 -15.56
N ASN A 208 -16.08 0.76 -14.66
CA ASN A 208 -16.66 1.45 -13.50
C ASN A 208 -15.72 1.56 -12.28
N GLN A 209 -14.48 1.12 -12.39
CA GLN A 209 -13.51 1.19 -11.29
C GLN A 209 -12.53 2.35 -11.44
N HIS A 210 -12.53 3.02 -12.60
CA HIS A 210 -11.72 4.21 -12.79
C HIS A 210 -12.39 5.42 -12.13
N ILE A 211 -11.60 6.23 -11.44
CA ILE A 211 -12.05 7.53 -10.91
C ILE A 211 -11.18 8.65 -11.48
N SER A 212 -11.78 9.83 -11.64
CA SER A 212 -11.04 11.03 -12.04
C SER A 212 -10.30 11.63 -10.85
N LEU A 213 -9.24 12.40 -11.14
CA LEU A 213 -8.55 13.22 -10.14
C LEU A 213 -9.51 14.17 -9.42
N VAL A 214 -10.49 14.73 -10.16
CA VAL A 214 -11.54 15.60 -9.61
C VAL A 214 -12.41 14.83 -8.61
N ALA A 215 -12.90 13.63 -8.96
CA ALA A 215 -13.67 12.80 -8.04
C ALA A 215 -12.87 12.46 -6.77
N SER A 216 -11.57 12.16 -6.91
CA SER A 216 -10.66 11.95 -5.79
C SER A 216 -10.51 13.20 -4.92
N SER A 217 -10.41 14.39 -5.52
CA SER A 217 -10.29 15.65 -4.78
C SER A 217 -11.53 15.95 -3.94
N TYR A 218 -12.74 15.72 -4.48
CA TYR A 218 -14.00 15.89 -3.75
C TYR A 218 -14.13 14.90 -2.59
N GLN A 219 -13.69 13.66 -2.80
CA GLN A 219 -13.70 12.65 -1.75
C GLN A 219 -12.76 12.99 -0.59
N TRP A 220 -11.61 13.61 -0.88
CA TRP A 220 -10.67 14.06 0.14
C TRP A 220 -11.15 15.35 0.84
N SER A 221 -11.51 16.37 0.07
CA SER A 221 -11.84 17.69 0.62
C SER A 221 -13.20 17.75 1.31
N GLY A 222 -14.12 16.85 0.94
CA GLY A 222 -15.52 16.91 1.36
C GLY A 222 -16.31 18.08 0.76
N ILE A 223 -15.70 18.83 -0.17
CA ILE A 223 -16.31 19.96 -0.87
C ILE A 223 -16.90 19.41 -2.17
N ARG A 224 -18.16 19.73 -2.48
CA ARG A 224 -18.84 19.37 -3.73
C ARG A 224 -19.16 20.61 -4.56
#